data_AF-A0AAI9DAM8-F1
#
_entry.id   AF-A0AAI9DAM8-F1
#
_cell.length_a   1.000
_cell.length_b   1.000
_cell.length_c   1.000
_cell.angle_alpha   90.00
_cell.angle_beta   90.00
_cell.angle_gamma   90.00
#
_symmetry.space_group_name_H-M   'P 1'
#
loop_
_entity.id
_entity.type
_entity.pdbx_description
1 polymer ?
#
loop_
_entity_poly.entity_id
_entity_poly.type
_entity_poly.pdbx_seq_one_letter_code
_entity_poly.pdbx_strand_id
1 'polypeptide(L)'
;MNKLKSAVLSLALLSPLAFAATEINYTKSLDLKFAGTVNVVMNEGVVNNYVEAISQKADEKGAQYFVITSVESEGSGNNVSVTASLYKN
;
A
#
# COMPACT_ATOMS: atom_id res chain seq x y z
N MET A 1 0.77 42.48 -41.11
CA MET A 1 1.38 41.14 -41.21
C MET A 1 1.53 40.57 -39.81
N ASN A 2 0.47 40.07 -39.16
CA ASN A 2 0.57 39.64 -37.75
C ASN A 2 -0.21 38.32 -37.58
N LYS A 3 0.55 37.24 -37.44
CA LYS A 3 0.06 35.86 -37.33
C LYS A 3 -0.50 35.63 -35.93
N LEU A 4 -1.78 35.27 -35.80
CA LEU A 4 -2.31 34.73 -34.54
C LEU A 4 -1.66 33.36 -34.30
N LYS A 5 -0.86 33.28 -33.24
CA LYS A 5 -0.25 32.03 -32.77
C LYS A 5 -1.28 31.34 -31.87
N SER A 6 -1.79 30.19 -32.30
CA SER A 6 -2.72 29.38 -31.52
C SER A 6 -2.06 28.93 -30.20
N ALA A 7 -2.65 29.32 -29.07
CA ALA A 7 -2.27 28.81 -27.76
C ALA A 7 -2.96 27.46 -27.55
N VAL A 8 -2.19 26.38 -27.58
CA VAL A 8 -2.67 25.04 -27.19
C VAL A 8 -2.60 24.97 -25.67
N LEU A 9 -3.75 25.07 -25.01
CA LEU A 9 -3.88 24.86 -23.58
C LEU A 9 -4.05 23.36 -23.33
N SER A 10 -2.94 22.65 -23.08
CA SER A 10 -2.95 21.23 -22.73
C SER A 10 -3.46 21.05 -21.29
N LEU A 11 -4.77 20.92 -21.11
CA LEU A 11 -5.38 20.43 -19.87
C LEU A 11 -5.55 18.90 -19.94
N ALA A 12 -4.72 18.16 -19.21
CA ALA A 12 -5.10 16.90 -18.56
C ALA A 12 -3.93 16.38 -17.71
N LEU A 13 -3.84 16.83 -16.46
CA LEU A 13 -3.23 16.00 -15.42
C LEU A 13 -4.36 15.18 -14.81
N LEU A 14 -4.67 14.01 -15.39
CA LEU A 14 -5.44 13.00 -14.66
C LEU A 14 -4.48 12.41 -13.61
N SER A 15 -4.55 12.92 -12.39
CA SER A 15 -3.98 12.23 -11.24
C SER A 15 -4.65 10.86 -11.16
N PRO A 16 -3.91 9.73 -11.16
CA PRO A 16 -4.53 8.46 -10.86
C PRO A 16 -5.10 8.55 -9.45
N LEU A 17 -6.38 8.22 -9.30
CA LEU A 17 -6.98 7.98 -7.99
C LEU A 17 -6.22 6.80 -7.38
N ALA A 18 -5.28 7.07 -6.48
CA ALA A 18 -4.59 6.03 -5.74
C ALA A 18 -5.58 5.45 -4.74
N PHE A 19 -6.10 4.26 -5.05
CA PHE A 19 -6.84 3.46 -4.07
C PHE A 19 -5.84 2.89 -3.07
N ALA A 20 -6.22 2.88 -1.80
CA ALA A 20 -5.40 2.28 -0.75
C ALA A 20 -5.18 0.79 -1.03
N ALA A 21 -3.99 0.30 -0.67
CA ALA A 21 -3.62 -1.09 -0.86
C ALA A 21 -4.62 -1.98 -0.14
N THR A 22 -5.08 -3.02 -0.83
CA THR A 22 -6.17 -3.88 -0.36
C THR A 22 -5.64 -5.20 0.17
N GLU A 23 -6.12 -5.62 1.35
CA GLU A 23 -5.84 -6.95 1.85
C GLU A 23 -6.53 -8.01 0.99
N ILE A 24 -5.78 -9.04 0.60
CA ILE A 24 -6.28 -10.19 -0.14
C ILE A 24 -5.88 -11.49 0.56
N ASN A 25 -6.50 -12.60 0.17
CA ASN A 25 -6.06 -13.91 0.62
C ASN A 25 -4.88 -14.43 -0.22
N TYR A 26 -4.23 -15.48 0.30
CA TYR A 26 -3.12 -16.13 -0.39
C TYR A 26 -3.50 -16.67 -1.77
N THR A 27 -4.69 -17.25 -1.95
CA THR A 27 -5.11 -17.80 -3.25
C THR A 27 -5.13 -16.74 -4.35
N LYS A 28 -5.66 -15.55 -4.07
CA LYS A 28 -5.66 -14.44 -5.04
C LYS A 28 -4.26 -13.89 -5.32
N SER A 29 -3.33 -14.01 -4.37
CA SER A 29 -1.98 -13.50 -4.56
C SER A 29 -1.14 -14.34 -5.52
N LEU A 30 -1.55 -15.59 -5.78
CA LEU A 30 -0.91 -16.48 -6.76
C LEU A 30 -1.01 -15.94 -8.20
N ASP A 31 -2.05 -15.16 -8.50
CA ASP A 31 -2.28 -14.55 -9.81
C ASP A 31 -1.59 -13.18 -9.95
N LEU A 32 -0.89 -12.71 -8.91
CA LEU A 32 -0.31 -11.38 -8.84
C LEU A 32 1.22 -11.40 -8.80
N LYS A 33 1.83 -10.30 -9.21
CA LYS A 33 3.27 -10.13 -9.16
C LYS A 33 3.72 -9.79 -7.74
N PHE A 34 4.55 -10.64 -7.15
CA PHE A 34 5.21 -10.34 -5.88
C PHE A 34 6.06 -9.07 -5.98
N ALA A 35 5.89 -8.16 -5.02
CA ALA A 35 6.52 -6.85 -4.99
C ALA A 35 7.43 -6.64 -3.76
N GLY A 36 7.50 -7.61 -2.84
CA GLY A 36 8.34 -7.57 -1.65
C GLY A 36 7.55 -7.85 -0.38
N THR A 37 8.16 -7.55 0.76
CA THR A 37 7.58 -7.77 2.09
C THR A 37 7.72 -6.50 2.92
N VAL A 38 6.80 -6.30 3.86
CA VAL A 38 6.86 -5.26 4.89
C VAL A 38 6.74 -5.87 6.26
N ASN A 39 7.41 -5.25 7.21
CA ASN A 39 7.23 -5.52 8.63
C ASN A 39 6.92 -4.17 9.32
N VAL A 40 5.90 -4.17 10.15
CA VAL A 40 5.47 -3.01 10.95
C VAL A 40 5.41 -3.45 12.40
N VAL A 41 6.16 -2.78 13.26
CA VAL A 41 6.06 -2.94 14.71
C VAL A 41 5.19 -1.81 15.25
N MET A 42 4.13 -2.16 15.96
CA MET A 42 3.17 -1.22 16.53
C MET A 42 2.84 -1.58 17.97
N ASN A 43 2.49 -0.57 18.76
CA ASN A 43 1.99 -0.81 20.11
C ASN A 43 0.50 -1.18 20.04
N GLU A 44 0.16 -2.38 20.50
CA GLU A 44 -1.20 -2.93 20.52
C GLU A 44 -2.17 -2.06 21.33
N GLY A 45 -1.68 -1.33 22.33
CA GLY A 45 -2.49 -0.40 23.13
C GLY A 45 -2.77 0.96 22.48
N VAL A 46 -2.11 1.27 21.36
CA VAL A 46 -2.23 2.56 20.65
C VAL A 46 -2.83 2.40 19.25
N VAL A 47 -2.48 1.33 18.54
CA VAL A 47 -2.91 1.09 17.17
C VAL A 47 -3.97 -0.01 17.16
N ASN A 48 -5.22 0.39 16.89
CA ASN A 48 -6.36 -0.51 16.94
C ASN A 48 -6.52 -1.38 15.68
N ASN A 49 -5.81 -1.08 14.60
CA ASN A 49 -5.97 -1.78 13.32
C ASN A 49 -4.63 -1.93 12.57
N TYR A 50 -4.03 -3.12 12.63
CA TYR A 50 -2.82 -3.42 11.89
C TYR A 50 -3.03 -3.47 10.37
N VAL A 51 -4.24 -3.74 9.90
CA VAL A 51 -4.55 -3.80 8.46
C VAL A 51 -4.37 -2.42 7.84
N GLU A 52 -4.80 -1.36 8.54
CA GLU A 52 -4.62 0.02 8.09
C GLU A 52 -3.14 0.42 8.06
N ALA A 53 -2.36 0.06 9.09
CA ALA A 53 -0.94 0.32 9.14
C ALA A 53 -0.17 -0.38 8.01
N ILE A 54 -0.52 -1.64 7.71
CA ILE A 54 0.06 -2.39 6.59
C ILE A 54 -0.39 -1.81 5.24
N SER A 55 -1.67 -1.43 5.10
CA SER A 55 -2.22 -0.81 3.90
C SER A 55 -1.46 0.48 3.56
N GLN A 56 -1.28 1.38 4.53
CA GLN A 56 -0.48 2.59 4.36
C GLN A 56 0.96 2.27 3.96
N LYS A 57 1.60 1.28 4.59
CA LYS A 57 2.97 0.89 4.25
C LYS A 57 3.10 0.25 2.86
N ALA A 58 2.08 -0.48 2.43
CA ALA A 58 1.98 -1.06 1.11
C ALA A 58 1.83 0.05 0.04
N ASP A 59 1.00 1.07 0.31
CA ASP A 59 0.83 2.24 -0.55
C ASP A 59 2.13 3.04 -0.72
N GLU A 60 2.85 3.29 0.38
CA GLU A 60 4.17 3.94 0.35
C GLU A 60 5.18 3.18 -0.53
N LYS A 61 5.02 1.86 -0.66
CA LYS A 61 5.85 0.99 -1.52
C LYS A 61 5.25 0.77 -2.92
N GLY A 62 4.13 1.43 -3.21
CA GLY A 62 3.40 1.36 -4.47
C GLY A 62 2.85 -0.03 -4.76
N ALA A 63 2.55 -0.82 -3.74
CA ALA A 63 1.82 -2.08 -3.86
C ALA A 63 0.31 -1.80 -3.92
N GLN A 64 -0.41 -2.62 -4.67
CA GLN A 64 -1.88 -2.50 -4.78
C GLN A 64 -2.59 -3.48 -3.84
N TYR A 65 -1.91 -4.57 -3.48
CA TYR A 65 -2.45 -5.60 -2.63
C TYR A 65 -1.42 -6.08 -1.61
N PHE A 66 -1.89 -6.61 -0.50
CA PHE A 66 -1.05 -7.29 0.47
C PHE A 66 -1.74 -8.50 1.08
N VAL A 67 -0.93 -9.43 1.60
CA VAL A 67 -1.38 -10.57 2.39
C VAL A 67 -0.61 -10.52 3.71
N ILE A 68 -1.29 -10.41 4.84
CA ILE A 68 -0.65 -10.53 6.15
C ILE A 68 -0.20 -11.98 6.33
N THR A 69 1.08 -12.16 6.63
CA THR A 69 1.71 -13.49 6.75
C THR A 69 2.09 -13.83 8.19
N SER A 70 2.28 -12.84 9.06
CA SER A 70 2.60 -13.05 10.47
C SER A 70 2.10 -11.89 11.33
N VAL A 71 1.63 -12.21 12.53
CA VAL A 71 1.28 -11.26 13.60
C VAL A 71 1.85 -11.85 14.89
N GLU A 72 2.89 -11.23 15.43
CA GLU A 72 3.66 -11.76 16.56
C GLU A 72 3.83 -10.71 17.65
N SER A 73 3.56 -11.06 18.90
CA SER A 73 3.86 -10.19 20.03
C SER A 73 5.37 -10.12 20.28
N GLU A 74 5.90 -8.91 20.48
CA GLU A 74 7.31 -8.72 20.79
C GLU A 74 7.55 -8.85 22.30
N GLY A 75 7.99 -10.05 22.69
CA GLY A 75 8.43 -10.35 24.06
C GLY A 75 7.33 -10.19 25.10
N SER A 76 7.65 -9.54 26.22
CA SER A 76 6.71 -9.29 27.34
C SER A 76 6.02 -7.92 27.26
N GLY A 77 6.22 -7.17 26.17
CA GLY A 77 5.65 -5.84 25.98
C GLY A 77 4.34 -5.88 25.21
N ASN A 78 3.68 -4.72 25.12
CA ASN A 78 2.45 -4.53 24.33
C ASN A 78 2.74 -4.22 22.85
N ASN A 79 3.91 -4.63 22.35
CA ASN A 79 4.27 -4.39 20.95
C ASN A 79 3.93 -5.64 20.14
N VAL A 80 3.45 -5.41 18.92
CA VAL A 80 3.11 -6.45 17.95
C VAL A 80 3.82 -6.13 16.66
N SER A 81 4.49 -7.13 16.11
CA SER A 81 5.17 -7.14 14.83
C SER A 81 4.26 -7.80 13.81
N VAL A 82 3.91 -7.06 12.76
CA VAL A 82 3.02 -7.52 11.69
C VAL A 82 3.80 -7.55 10.38
N THR A 83 3.85 -8.72 9.76
CA THR A 83 4.55 -8.93 8.49
C THR A 83 3.53 -9.20 7.39
N ALA A 84 3.72 -8.57 6.23
CA ALA A 84 2.87 -8.79 5.07
C ALA A 84 3.66 -8.86 3.77
N SER A 85 3.24 -9.76 2.89
CA SER A 85 3.71 -9.84 1.50
C SER A 85 2.94 -8.86 0.64
N LEU A 86 3.66 -8.14 -0.23
CA LEU A 86 3.12 -7.11 -1.11
C LEU A 86 3.01 -7.61 -2.54
N TYR A 87 1.96 -7.16 -3.24
CA TYR A 87 1.68 -7.57 -4.61
C TYR A 87 1.23 -6.40 -5.49
N LYS A 88 1.48 -6.54 -6.79
CA LYS A 88 1.03 -5.64 -7.85
C LYS A 88 0.37 -6.45 -8.96
N ASN A 89 -0.51 -5.79 -9.72
CA ASN A 89 -0.95 -6.28 -11.02
C ASN A 89 0.23 -6.46 -11.98
#